data_AF-A0A1F5RJ38-F1
#
_entry.id   AF-A0A1F5RJ38-F1
#
_cell.length_a   1.000
_cell.length_b   1.000
_cell.length_c   1.000
_cell.angle_alpha   90.00
_cell.angle_beta   90.00
_cell.angle_gamma   90.00
#
_symmetry.space_group_name_H-M   'P 1'
#
loop_
_entity.id
_entity.type
_entity.pdbx_description
1 polymer ?
#
loop_
_entity_poly.entity_id
_entity_poly.type
_entity_poly.pdbx_seq_one_letter_code
_entity_poly.pdbx_strand_id
1 'polypeptide(L)'
;MEEKAALFYSEAARQTNDPQAKKILGKFSEDEEKHGQFLQTLVDSYYIKNGSFDPPDLTATEYPVNKDGPIYGKSMKELSSHPEPVAAAVEKFALAEGEAIALYRKLSAESQDKALSEFFAKLADWEQRHLDLLRKQGESFRAQRT
;
A
#
# COMPACT_ATOMS: atom_id res chain seq x y z
N MET A 1 10.30 3.62 -4.75
CA MET A 1 9.78 2.98 -3.53
C MET A 1 8.58 2.15 -3.96
N GLU A 2 7.59 2.82 -4.55
CA GLU A 2 6.39 2.26 -5.19
C GLU A 2 6.65 1.04 -6.08
N GLU A 3 7.56 1.11 -7.05
CA GLU A 3 7.84 -0.04 -7.94
C GLU A 3 8.25 -1.30 -7.17
N LYS A 4 9.03 -1.14 -6.09
CA LYS A 4 9.43 -2.27 -5.24
C LYS A 4 8.25 -2.78 -4.41
N ALA A 5 7.39 -1.89 -3.94
CA ALA A 5 6.18 -2.26 -3.20
C ALA A 5 5.19 -2.99 -4.11
N ALA A 6 4.95 -2.50 -5.33
CA ALA A 6 4.14 -3.13 -6.36
C ALA A 6 4.60 -4.58 -6.63
N LEU A 7 5.89 -4.75 -6.95
CA LEU A 7 6.46 -6.09 -7.18
C LEU A 7 6.31 -7.00 -5.95
N PHE A 8 6.49 -6.45 -4.76
CA PHE A 8 6.38 -7.21 -3.52
C PHE A 8 4.94 -7.68 -3.27
N TYR A 9 3.94 -6.83 -3.48
CA TYR A 9 2.53 -7.18 -3.38
C TYR A 9 2.07 -8.14 -4.47
N SER A 10 2.49 -7.93 -5.71
CA SER A 10 2.20 -8.81 -6.84
C SER A 10 2.72 -10.24 -6.60
N GLU A 11 3.95 -10.36 -6.11
CA GLU A 11 4.54 -11.67 -5.81
C GLU A 11 3.80 -12.38 -4.67
N ALA A 12 3.45 -11.66 -3.59
CA ALA A 12 2.67 -12.23 -2.50
C ALA A 12 1.25 -12.64 -2.94
N ALA A 13 0.62 -11.87 -3.83
CA ALA A 13 -0.66 -12.23 -4.45
C ALA A 13 -0.56 -13.50 -5.30
N ARG A 14 0.59 -13.76 -5.93
CA ARG A 14 0.87 -14.95 -6.73
C ARG A 14 1.13 -16.19 -5.88
N GLN A 15 1.74 -16.02 -4.72
CA GLN A 15 2.16 -17.10 -3.82
C GLN A 15 1.04 -17.56 -2.87
N THR A 16 0.06 -16.71 -2.58
CA THR A 16 -1.04 -17.05 -1.68
C THR A 16 -2.11 -17.95 -2.34
N ASN A 17 -2.57 -18.95 -1.58
CA ASN A 17 -3.72 -19.79 -1.92
C ASN A 17 -5.05 -19.26 -1.35
N ASP A 18 -5.04 -18.08 -0.72
CA ASP A 18 -6.24 -17.39 -0.26
C ASP A 18 -6.77 -16.47 -1.37
N PRO A 19 -7.97 -16.75 -1.93
CA PRO A 19 -8.53 -15.94 -3.01
C PRO A 19 -8.81 -14.49 -2.59
N GLN A 20 -9.10 -14.24 -1.30
CA GLN A 20 -9.27 -12.88 -0.80
C GLN A 20 -7.92 -12.17 -0.77
N ALA A 21 -6.89 -12.81 -0.19
CA ALA A 21 -5.56 -12.23 -0.12
C ALA A 21 -5.01 -11.94 -1.52
N LYS A 22 -5.18 -12.88 -2.46
CA LYS A 22 -4.80 -12.69 -3.87
C LYS A 22 -5.45 -11.44 -4.48
N LYS A 23 -6.74 -11.20 -4.19
CA LYS A 23 -7.46 -10.03 -4.68
C LYS A 23 -7.00 -8.73 -4.00
N ILE A 24 -6.84 -8.73 -2.68
CA ILE A 24 -6.46 -7.52 -1.93
C ILE A 24 -5.01 -7.13 -2.21
N LEU A 25 -4.08 -8.08 -2.17
CA LEU A 25 -2.67 -7.83 -2.48
C LEU A 25 -2.49 -7.43 -3.95
N GLY A 26 -3.28 -8.00 -4.88
CA GLY A 26 -3.32 -7.55 -6.26
C GLY A 26 -3.75 -6.08 -6.38
N LYS A 27 -4.78 -5.66 -5.64
CA LYS A 27 -5.19 -4.25 -5.59
C LYS A 27 -4.11 -3.34 -5.01
N PHE A 28 -3.43 -3.75 -3.94
CA PHE A 28 -2.31 -2.97 -3.40
C PHE A 28 -1.24 -2.80 -4.48
N SER A 29 -0.86 -3.86 -5.19
CA SER A 29 0.07 -3.76 -6.32
C SER A 29 -0.38 -2.75 -7.39
N GLU A 30 -1.66 -2.78 -7.78
CA GLU A 30 -2.21 -1.83 -8.76
C GLU A 30 -2.17 -0.39 -8.23
N ASP A 31 -2.38 -0.17 -6.94
CA ASP A 31 -2.32 1.14 -6.32
C ASP A 31 -0.88 1.66 -6.28
N GLU A 32 0.09 0.84 -5.86
CA GLU A 32 1.52 1.18 -5.93
C GLU A 32 1.99 1.54 -7.35
N GLU A 33 1.52 0.81 -8.37
CA GLU A 33 1.82 1.14 -9.77
C GLU A 33 1.26 2.52 -10.16
N LYS A 34 0.05 2.86 -9.73
CA LYS A 34 -0.53 4.20 -9.95
C LYS A 34 0.25 5.27 -9.21
N HIS A 35 0.65 5.02 -7.96
CA HIS A 35 1.47 5.97 -7.19
C HIS A 35 2.77 6.26 -7.94
N GLY A 36 3.44 5.22 -8.45
CA GLY A 36 4.63 5.35 -9.30
C GLY A 36 4.38 6.20 -10.55
N GLN A 37 3.26 5.99 -11.24
CA GLN A 37 2.87 6.78 -12.41
C GLN A 37 2.61 8.25 -12.07
N PHE A 38 2.00 8.52 -10.91
CA PHE A 38 1.76 9.89 -10.44
C PHE A 38 3.07 10.61 -10.12
N LEU A 39 4.00 9.93 -9.45
CA LEU A 39 5.33 10.47 -9.19
C LEU A 39 6.10 10.73 -10.50
N GLN A 40 6.00 9.85 -11.49
CA GLN A 40 6.60 10.07 -12.81
C GLN A 40 5.98 11.29 -13.50
N THR A 41 4.66 11.42 -13.47
CA THR A 41 3.93 12.57 -14.03
C THR A 41 4.33 13.87 -13.34
N LEU A 42 4.52 13.84 -12.03
CA LEU A 42 5.04 14.96 -11.25
C LEU A 42 6.44 15.37 -11.74
N VAL A 43 7.37 14.42 -11.83
CA VAL A 43 8.73 14.66 -12.34
C VAL A 43 8.67 15.28 -13.74
N ASP A 44 7.95 14.66 -14.66
CA ASP A 44 7.83 15.13 -16.04
C ASP A 44 7.25 16.56 -16.09
N SER A 45 6.29 16.88 -15.24
CA SER A 45 5.68 18.22 -15.18
C SER A 45 6.68 19.30 -14.77
N TYR A 46 7.55 19.01 -13.79
CA TYR A 46 8.58 19.96 -13.37
C TYR A 46 9.74 20.11 -14.36
N TYR A 47 10.20 19.01 -14.95
CA TYR A 47 11.36 19.05 -15.86
C TYR A 47 11.00 19.44 -17.30
N ILE A 48 9.78 19.15 -17.76
CA ILE A 48 9.38 19.28 -19.16
C ILE A 48 8.34 20.38 -19.37
N LYS A 49 7.42 20.59 -18.41
CA LYS A 49 6.26 21.49 -18.57
C LYS A 49 6.36 22.79 -17.77
N ASN A 50 7.57 23.35 -17.69
CA ASN A 50 7.79 24.72 -17.18
C ASN A 50 7.38 24.93 -15.70
N GLY A 51 7.42 23.87 -14.88
CA GLY A 51 7.25 23.97 -13.43
C GLY A 51 5.81 24.04 -12.91
N SER A 52 4.79 23.82 -13.75
CA SER A 52 3.41 23.70 -13.28
C SER A 52 3.01 22.23 -13.08
N PHE A 53 2.49 21.90 -11.91
CA PHE A 53 1.94 20.56 -11.62
C PHE A 53 0.42 20.62 -11.49
N ASP A 54 -0.25 19.80 -12.29
CA ASP A 54 -1.68 19.55 -12.18
C ASP A 54 -1.88 18.13 -11.62
N PRO A 55 -2.36 18.00 -10.38
CA PRO A 55 -2.48 16.69 -9.74
C PRO A 55 -3.48 15.81 -10.49
N PRO A 56 -3.17 14.52 -10.70
CA PRO A 56 -4.10 13.57 -11.30
C PRO A 56 -5.31 13.32 -10.39
N ASP A 57 -6.31 12.59 -10.88
CA ASP A 57 -7.41 12.15 -10.01
C ASP A 57 -6.88 11.18 -8.93
N LEU A 58 -7.07 11.57 -7.67
CA LEU A 58 -6.63 10.84 -6.48
C LEU A 58 -7.83 10.16 -5.80
N THR A 59 -8.69 9.51 -6.58
CA THR A 59 -9.77 8.68 -6.07
C THR A 59 -9.22 7.40 -5.43
N ALA A 60 -9.45 7.25 -4.13
CA ALA A 60 -8.90 6.14 -3.36
C ALA A 60 -9.57 4.81 -3.71
N THR A 61 -8.78 3.74 -3.80
CA THR A 61 -9.31 2.40 -3.97
C THR A 61 -10.11 1.94 -2.74
N GLU A 62 -11.26 1.32 -2.97
CA GLU A 62 -12.04 0.66 -1.93
C GLU A 62 -11.63 -0.81 -1.79
N TYR A 63 -11.40 -1.23 -0.55
CA TYR A 63 -11.11 -2.62 -0.20
C TYR A 63 -12.36 -3.25 0.42
N PRO A 64 -12.80 -4.41 -0.09
CA PRO A 64 -13.89 -5.14 0.55
C PRO A 64 -13.50 -5.57 1.97
N VAL A 65 -14.37 -5.30 2.93
CA VAL A 65 -14.17 -5.70 4.33
C VAL A 65 -14.73 -7.09 4.54
N ASN A 66 -13.91 -8.03 5.03
CA ASN A 66 -14.35 -9.36 5.47
C ASN A 66 -14.20 -9.52 6.99
N LYS A 67 -15.07 -10.33 7.59
CA LYS A 67 -15.14 -10.60 9.04
C LYS A 67 -13.91 -11.35 9.58
N ASP A 68 -13.32 -12.22 8.77
CA ASP A 68 -12.25 -13.14 9.22
C ASP A 68 -10.85 -12.49 9.18
N GLY A 69 -10.71 -11.43 8.37
CA GLY A 69 -9.53 -10.59 8.26
C GLY A 69 -9.65 -9.65 7.05
N PRO A 70 -9.04 -8.45 7.09
CA PRO A 70 -9.15 -7.48 6.01
C PRO A 70 -8.40 -7.88 4.73
N ILE A 71 -7.33 -8.68 4.85
CA ILE A 71 -6.48 -9.09 3.71
C ILE A 71 -6.61 -10.58 3.48
N TYR A 72 -6.36 -11.40 4.50
CA TYR A 72 -6.51 -12.84 4.46
C TYR A 72 -7.81 -13.24 5.13
N GLY A 73 -8.63 -14.01 4.42
CA GLY A 73 -9.88 -14.58 4.94
C GLY A 73 -9.68 -15.96 5.59
N LYS A 74 -8.56 -16.64 5.31
CA LYS A 74 -8.18 -17.91 5.96
C LYS A 74 -7.40 -17.67 7.26
N SER A 75 -7.50 -18.63 8.19
CA SER A 75 -6.72 -18.58 9.42
C SER A 75 -5.22 -18.78 9.19
N MET A 76 -4.39 -18.34 10.15
CA MET A 76 -2.94 -18.59 10.14
C MET A 76 -2.61 -20.06 10.00
N LYS A 77 -3.38 -20.94 10.66
CA LYS A 77 -3.16 -22.39 10.61
C LYS A 77 -3.38 -22.93 9.19
N GLU A 78 -4.44 -22.49 8.53
CA GLU A 78 -4.76 -22.87 7.15
C GLU A 78 -3.72 -22.34 6.15
N LEU A 79 -3.17 -21.14 6.40
CA LEU A 79 -2.14 -20.51 5.57
C LEU A 79 -0.75 -21.14 5.77
N SER A 80 -0.40 -21.51 7.00
CA SER A 80 0.91 -22.07 7.40
C SER A 80 1.21 -23.47 6.86
N SER A 81 0.24 -24.11 6.21
CA SER A 81 0.46 -25.40 5.51
C SER A 81 1.35 -25.25 4.26
N HIS A 82 1.70 -24.00 3.89
CA HIS A 82 2.67 -23.65 2.86
C HIS A 82 3.82 -22.82 3.48
N PRO A 83 5.06 -22.94 2.97
CA PRO A 83 6.28 -22.48 3.64
C PRO A 83 6.50 -20.95 3.74
N GLU A 84 5.53 -20.11 3.41
CA GLU A 84 5.70 -18.66 3.58
C GLU A 84 5.37 -18.20 5.00
N PRO A 85 6.22 -17.36 5.63
CA PRO A 85 5.86 -16.74 6.89
C PRO A 85 4.91 -15.57 6.61
N VAL A 86 3.65 -15.88 6.30
CA VAL A 86 2.60 -14.90 5.95
C VAL A 86 2.50 -13.76 6.98
N ALA A 87 2.68 -14.06 8.27
CA ALA A 87 2.71 -13.03 9.31
C ALA A 87 3.94 -12.10 9.19
N ALA A 88 5.13 -12.65 8.92
CA ALA A 88 6.33 -11.84 8.73
C ALA A 88 6.26 -11.01 7.44
N ALA A 89 5.59 -11.52 6.40
CA ALA A 89 5.30 -10.75 5.19
C ALA A 89 4.40 -9.54 5.51
N VAL A 90 3.29 -9.75 6.24
CA VAL A 90 2.40 -8.65 6.70
C VAL A 90 3.15 -7.59 7.51
N GLU A 91 4.04 -7.99 8.42
CA GLU A 91 4.86 -7.05 9.19
C GLU A 91 5.84 -6.27 8.30
N LYS A 92 6.47 -6.95 7.34
CA LYS A 92 7.39 -6.32 6.38
C LYS A 92 6.67 -5.32 5.47
N PHE A 93 5.48 -5.65 4.99
CA PHE A 93 4.61 -4.72 4.25
C PHE A 93 4.28 -3.50 5.12
N ALA A 94 3.83 -3.71 6.35
CA ALA A 94 3.48 -2.62 7.26
C ALA A 94 4.67 -1.67 7.56
N LEU A 95 5.90 -2.21 7.63
CA LEU A 95 7.10 -1.39 7.76
C LEU A 95 7.32 -0.51 6.53
N ALA A 96 7.23 -1.09 5.33
CA ALA A 96 7.39 -0.36 4.07
C ALA A 96 6.37 0.77 3.92
N GLU A 97 5.09 0.50 4.24
CA GLU A 97 4.05 1.53 4.27
C GLU A 97 4.39 2.66 5.25
N GLY A 98 4.87 2.32 6.45
CA GLY A 98 5.29 3.31 7.45
C GLY A 98 6.41 4.23 6.96
N GLU A 99 7.39 3.68 6.23
CA GLU A 99 8.47 4.46 5.62
C GLU A 99 7.96 5.40 4.52
N ALA A 100 7.04 4.92 3.67
CA ALA A 100 6.41 5.71 2.62
C ALA A 100 5.59 6.87 3.20
N ILE A 101 4.75 6.60 4.21
CA ILE A 101 3.98 7.63 4.94
C ILE A 101 4.91 8.70 5.50
N ALA A 102 5.99 8.30 6.18
CA ALA A 102 6.92 9.25 6.78
C ALA A 102 7.57 10.16 5.73
N LEU A 103 7.96 9.57 4.59
CA LEU A 103 8.52 10.31 3.46
C LEU A 103 7.49 11.29 2.87
N TYR A 104 6.29 10.84 2.53
CA TYR A 104 5.27 11.68 1.92
C TYR A 104 4.79 12.80 2.85
N ARG A 105 4.62 12.53 4.15
CA ARG A 105 4.29 13.58 5.13
C ARG A 105 5.39 14.63 5.22
N LYS A 106 6.66 14.22 5.18
CA LYS A 106 7.79 15.13 5.15
C LYS A 106 7.77 16.01 3.89
N LEU A 107 7.62 15.41 2.71
CA LEU A 107 7.55 16.13 1.44
C LEU A 107 6.36 17.10 1.38
N SER A 108 5.21 16.69 1.91
CA SER A 108 4.03 17.55 2.02
C SER A 108 4.29 18.78 2.89
N ALA A 109 4.97 18.60 4.04
CA ALA A 109 5.27 19.67 4.99
C ALA A 109 6.38 20.61 4.51
N GLU A 110 7.35 20.12 3.75
CA GLU A 110 8.47 20.90 3.20
C GLU A 110 8.10 21.65 1.90
N SER A 111 6.98 21.28 1.27
CA SER A 111 6.52 21.91 0.03
C SER A 111 5.99 23.32 0.25
N GLN A 112 6.51 24.27 -0.53
CA GLN A 112 5.98 25.64 -0.61
C GLN A 112 4.84 25.77 -1.63
N ASP A 113 4.73 24.80 -2.56
CA ASP A 113 3.64 24.71 -3.50
C ASP A 113 2.47 23.96 -2.84
N LYS A 114 1.30 24.61 -2.82
CA LYS A 114 0.09 24.08 -2.20
C LYS A 114 -0.39 22.80 -2.91
N ALA A 115 -0.33 22.75 -4.24
CA ALA A 115 -0.78 21.58 -5.01
C ALA A 115 0.13 20.37 -4.71
N LEU A 116 1.45 20.58 -4.60
CA LEU A 116 2.37 19.54 -4.18
C LEU A 116 2.18 19.10 -2.74
N SER A 117 1.95 20.05 -1.84
CA SER A 117 1.69 19.74 -0.44
C SER A 117 0.46 18.84 -0.30
N GLU A 118 -0.62 19.18 -1.02
CA GLU A 118 -1.87 18.40 -1.04
C GLU A 118 -1.68 17.03 -1.71
N PHE A 119 -0.93 16.96 -2.82
CA PHE A 119 -0.63 15.72 -3.51
C PHE A 119 0.10 14.71 -2.62
N PHE A 120 1.20 15.13 -1.96
CA PHE A 120 1.93 14.25 -1.05
C PHE A 120 1.12 13.91 0.20
N ALA A 121 0.28 14.82 0.70
CA ALA A 121 -0.63 14.52 1.79
C ALA A 121 -1.62 13.41 1.41
N LYS A 122 -2.11 13.40 0.16
CA LYS A 122 -3.01 12.38 -0.35
C LYS A 122 -2.34 11.02 -0.55
N LEU A 123 -1.11 10.97 -1.07
CA LEU A 123 -0.34 9.73 -1.12
C LEU A 123 -0.13 9.17 0.29
N ALA A 124 0.24 10.02 1.26
CA ALA A 124 0.37 9.58 2.65
C ALA A 124 -0.95 9.06 3.26
N ASP A 125 -2.10 9.61 2.87
CA ASP A 125 -3.41 9.12 3.30
C ASP A 125 -3.73 7.73 2.71
N TRP A 126 -3.28 7.45 1.48
CA TRP A 126 -3.43 6.14 0.84
C TRP A 126 -2.58 5.07 1.51
N GLU A 127 -1.29 5.34 1.71
CA GLU A 127 -0.41 4.39 2.43
C GLU A 127 -0.87 4.16 3.87
N GLN A 128 -1.46 5.18 4.51
CA GLN A 128 -2.06 5.00 5.83
C GLN A 128 -3.20 3.97 5.81
N ARG A 129 -4.00 3.93 4.74
CA ARG A 129 -5.08 2.93 4.59
C ARG A 129 -4.51 1.54 4.35
N HIS A 130 -3.45 1.39 3.55
CA HIS A 130 -2.73 0.12 3.40
C HIS A 130 -2.22 -0.38 4.75
N LEU A 131 -1.52 0.50 5.48
CA LEU A 131 -0.97 0.22 6.80
C LEU A 131 -2.03 -0.20 7.82
N ASP A 132 -3.19 0.47 7.82
CA ASP A 132 -4.28 0.14 8.74
C ASP A 132 -4.86 -1.26 8.47
N LEU A 133 -4.98 -1.65 7.19
CA LEU A 133 -5.43 -2.99 6.81
C LEU A 133 -4.38 -4.05 7.21
N LEU A 134 -3.10 -3.77 6.98
CA LEU A 134 -2.00 -4.66 7.37
C LEU A 134 -1.92 -4.86 8.88
N ARG A 135 -2.06 -3.78 9.67
CA ARG A 135 -2.09 -3.84 11.13
C ARG A 135 -3.25 -4.68 11.65
N LYS A 136 -4.46 -4.42 11.15
CA LYS A 136 -5.66 -5.20 11.47
C LYS A 136 -5.49 -6.67 11.10
N GLN A 137 -4.85 -6.96 9.96
CA GLN A 137 -4.55 -8.34 9.59
C GLN A 137 -3.58 -8.99 10.58
N GLY A 138 -2.50 -8.30 10.96
CA GLY A 138 -1.56 -8.77 11.97
C GLY A 138 -2.21 -9.02 13.32
N GLU A 139 -3.16 -8.18 13.73
CA GLU A 139 -3.98 -8.38 14.94
C GLU A 139 -4.84 -9.66 14.85
N SER A 140 -5.53 -9.88 13.72
CA SER A 140 -6.31 -11.11 13.49
C SER A 140 -5.43 -12.36 13.61
N PHE A 141 -4.24 -12.34 13.01
CA PHE A 141 -3.28 -13.44 13.11
C PHE A 141 -2.77 -13.69 14.52
N ARG A 142 -2.54 -12.65 15.33
CA ARG A 142 -2.16 -12.79 16.75
C ARG A 142 -3.29 -13.36 17.59
N ALA A 143 -4.53 -12.91 17.38
CA ALA A 143 -5.68 -13.41 18.10
C ALA A 143 -5.89 -14.92 17.90
N GLN A 144 -5.65 -15.43 16.69
CA GLN A 144 -5.78 -16.85 16.35
C GLN A 144 -4.65 -17.75 16.92
N ARG A 145 -3.57 -17.18 17.45
CA ARG A 145 -2.49 -17.94 18.10
C ARG A 145 -2.76 -18.22 19.59
N THR A 146 -3.83 -17.65 20.14
CA THR A 146 -4.23 -17.78 21.55
C THR A 146 -5.33 -18.82 21.68
#